data_AF-A0A1G7PNK4-F1
#
_entry.id   AF-A0A1G7PNK4-F1
#
_cell.length_a   1.000
_cell.length_b   1.000
_cell.length_c   1.000
_cell.angle_alpha   90.00
_cell.angle_beta   90.00
_cell.angle_gamma   90.00
#
_symmetry.space_group_name_H-M   'P 1'
#
loop_
_entity.id
_entity.type
_entity.pdbx_description
1 polymer ?
#
loop_
_entity_poly.entity_id
_entity_poly.type
_entity_poly.pdbx_seq_one_letter_code
_entity_poly.pdbx_strand_id
1 'polypeptide(L)'
;MAYSDQDSTPEVTVDAALDPGGLIRESYRIDGLSMSEARSIFLDWAIKLAPELQPQIAIRRLLALYAPYGGPSHPMTVVLQEGLGELAEAPHRRGGSRARRP
;
A
#
# COMPACT_ATOMS: atom_id res chain seq x y z
N MET A 1 2.38 -32.65 29.77
CA MET A 1 1.66 -31.48 29.24
C MET A 1 1.99 -31.41 27.76
N ALA A 2 1.08 -31.90 26.92
CA ALA A 2 1.21 -31.86 25.47
C ALA A 2 0.38 -30.69 24.97
N TYR A 3 1.01 -29.76 24.26
CA TYR A 3 0.30 -28.93 23.29
C TYR A 3 0.89 -29.28 21.93
N SER A 4 0.06 -29.97 21.16
CA SER A 4 0.31 -30.52 19.84
C SER A 4 0.64 -29.45 18.81
N ASP A 5 1.42 -29.91 17.83
CA ASP A 5 1.53 -29.43 16.46
C ASP A 5 0.41 -28.51 15.98
N GLN A 6 0.79 -27.36 15.41
CA GLN A 6 0.17 -26.88 14.18
C GLN A 6 1.24 -26.44 13.19
N ASP A 7 1.60 -27.42 12.37
CA ASP A 7 1.93 -27.25 10.96
C ASP A 7 1.02 -26.16 10.35
N SER A 8 1.60 -25.00 10.05
CA SER A 8 0.92 -23.93 9.33
C SER A 8 1.79 -23.59 8.13
N THR A 9 1.57 -24.35 7.06
CA THR A 9 2.03 -24.00 5.72
C THR A 9 1.71 -22.54 5.44
N PRO A 10 2.67 -21.72 4.99
CA PRO A 10 2.38 -20.35 4.60
C PRO A 10 1.63 -20.42 3.26
N GLU A 11 0.30 -20.53 3.31
CA GLU A 11 -0.50 -19.99 2.22
C GLU A 11 -0.05 -18.54 2.07
N VAL A 12 0.48 -18.19 0.90
CA VAL A 12 0.83 -16.80 0.56
C VAL A 12 -0.50 -16.07 0.34
N THR A 13 -1.24 -15.90 1.42
CA THR A 13 -2.36 -14.99 1.52
C THR A 13 -1.73 -13.61 1.46
N VAL A 14 -2.05 -12.85 0.41
CA VAL A 14 -1.76 -11.41 0.42
C VAL A 14 -2.40 -10.88 1.69
N ASP A 15 -1.56 -10.49 2.64
CA ASP A 15 -1.99 -10.06 3.95
C ASP A 15 -3.09 -9.01 3.75
N ALA A 16 -4.30 -9.29 4.24
CA ALA A 16 -5.46 -8.43 4.02
C ALA A 16 -5.20 -7.01 4.55
N ALA A 17 -4.22 -6.84 5.44
CA ALA A 17 -3.74 -5.54 5.89
C ALA A 17 -3.04 -4.73 4.78
N LEU A 18 -2.39 -5.37 3.80
CA LEU A 18 -1.68 -4.72 2.69
C LEU A 18 -2.61 -4.18 1.61
N ASP A 19 -3.68 -4.92 1.31
CA ASP A 19 -4.68 -4.52 0.31
C ASP A 19 -6.10 -4.71 0.86
N PRO A 20 -6.55 -3.83 1.78
CA PRO A 20 -7.87 -3.95 2.40
C PRO A 20 -8.98 -3.89 1.34
N GLY A 21 -9.69 -5.01 1.19
CA GLY A 21 -10.75 -5.15 0.18
C GLY A 21 -10.24 -5.44 -1.24
N GLY A 22 -8.95 -5.70 -1.44
CA GLY A 22 -8.39 -6.09 -2.73
C GLY A 22 -8.40 -4.99 -3.79
N LEU A 23 -8.49 -3.72 -3.40
CA LEU A 23 -8.64 -2.58 -4.32
C LEU A 23 -7.48 -2.48 -5.30
N ILE A 24 -6.26 -2.64 -4.80
CA ILE A 24 -5.06 -2.58 -5.63
C ILE A 24 -5.05 -3.79 -6.56
N ARG A 25 -5.30 -5.00 -6.05
CA ARG A 25 -5.39 -6.22 -6.85
C ARG A 25 -6.40 -6.10 -8.00
N GLU A 26 -7.61 -5.63 -7.71
CA GLU A 26 -8.67 -5.51 -8.71
C GLU A 26 -8.30 -4.47 -9.76
N SER A 27 -7.61 -3.38 -9.41
CA SER A 27 -7.18 -2.38 -10.40
C SER A 27 -6.29 -2.95 -11.50
N TYR A 28 -5.43 -3.94 -11.19
CA TYR A 28 -4.60 -4.62 -12.19
C TYR A 28 -5.39 -5.54 -13.13
N ARG A 29 -6.67 -5.80 -12.85
CA ARG A 29 -7.57 -6.63 -13.66
C ARG A 29 -8.54 -5.81 -14.49
N ILE A 30 -8.64 -4.50 -14.24
CA ILE A 30 -9.49 -3.60 -15.00
C ILE A 30 -8.82 -3.34 -16.34
N ASP A 31 -9.43 -3.82 -17.41
CA ASP A 31 -8.99 -3.50 -18.77
C ASP A 31 -9.22 -2.00 -19.06
N GLY A 32 -8.22 -1.36 -19.67
CA GLY A 32 -8.30 0.06 -20.01
C GLY A 32 -8.38 1.04 -18.82
N LEU A 33 -7.95 0.65 -17.61
CA LEU A 33 -7.90 1.54 -16.44
C LEU A 33 -7.21 2.86 -16.78
N SER A 34 -7.83 4.00 -16.48
CA SER A 34 -7.19 5.31 -16.69
C SER A 34 -6.30 5.72 -15.51
N MET A 35 -5.39 6.67 -15.74
CA MET A 35 -4.57 7.26 -14.67
C MET A 35 -5.41 7.97 -13.60
N SER A 36 -6.53 8.60 -13.95
CA SER A 36 -7.42 9.23 -12.96
C SER A 36 -8.08 8.19 -12.07
N GLU A 37 -8.57 7.09 -12.65
CA GLU A 37 -9.21 6.01 -11.88
C GLU A 37 -8.19 5.30 -10.98
N ALA A 38 -6.97 5.05 -11.48
CA ALA A 38 -5.90 4.48 -10.68
C ALA A 38 -5.59 5.34 -9.44
N ARG A 39 -5.54 6.66 -9.57
CA ARG A 39 -5.33 7.57 -8.43
C ARG A 39 -6.49 7.57 -7.45
N SER A 40 -7.73 7.52 -7.93
CA SER A 40 -8.91 7.41 -7.07
C SER A 40 -8.90 6.11 -6.27
N ILE A 41 -8.62 4.97 -6.91
CA ILE A 41 -8.53 3.67 -6.24
C ILE A 41 -7.39 3.66 -5.21
N PHE A 42 -6.23 4.24 -5.55
CA PHE A 42 -5.10 4.36 -4.64
C PHE A 42 -5.45 5.19 -3.39
N LEU A 43 -6.16 6.31 -3.55
CA LEU A 43 -6.59 7.13 -2.42
C LEU A 43 -7.57 6.36 -1.51
N ASP A 44 -8.55 5.66 -2.09
CA ASP A 44 -9.50 4.84 -1.34
C ASP A 44 -8.81 3.71 -0.57
N TRP A 45 -7.78 3.12 -1.18
CA TRP A 45 -6.92 2.14 -0.51
C TRP A 45 -6.15 2.76 0.66
N ALA A 46 -5.52 3.93 0.46
CA ALA A 46 -4.72 4.59 1.49
C ALA A 46 -5.55 4.96 2.73
N ILE A 47 -6.81 5.36 2.53
CA ILE A 47 -7.74 5.68 3.63
C ILE A 47 -8.09 4.43 4.47
N LYS A 48 -8.06 3.24 3.87
CA LYS A 48 -8.42 1.98 4.52
C LYS A 48 -7.25 1.26 5.20
N LEU A 49 -6.02 1.75 5.04
CA LEU A 49 -4.85 1.15 5.69
C LEU A 49 -4.98 1.24 7.21
N ALA A 50 -4.58 0.15 7.88
CA ALA A 50 -4.46 0.14 9.33
C ALA A 50 -3.42 1.17 9.78
N PRO A 51 -3.68 1.93 10.86
CA PRO A 51 -2.79 3.00 11.30
C PRO A 51 -1.40 2.51 11.74
N GLU A 52 -1.27 1.23 12.09
CA GLU A 52 0.01 0.59 12.45
C GLU A 52 0.88 0.26 11.23
N LEU A 53 0.29 0.21 10.03
CA LEU A 53 0.99 -0.16 8.81
C LEU A 53 1.56 1.08 8.12
N GLN A 54 2.89 1.11 7.94
CA GLN A 54 3.54 2.18 7.18
C GLN A 54 3.18 2.06 5.69
N PRO A 55 2.57 3.09 5.07
CA PRO A 55 2.13 3.00 3.69
C PRO A 55 3.27 2.70 2.71
N GLN A 56 4.49 3.19 2.96
CA GLN A 56 5.66 2.89 2.11
C GLN A 56 6.00 1.40 2.08
N ILE A 57 5.85 0.70 3.23
CA ILE A 57 6.07 -0.75 3.32
C ILE A 57 4.97 -1.46 2.53
N ALA A 58 3.71 -1.02 2.68
CA ALA A 58 2.59 -1.60 1.96
C ALA A 58 2.76 -1.45 0.45
N ILE A 59 3.06 -0.23 -0.03
CA ILE A 59 3.27 0.05 -1.45
C ILE A 59 4.41 -0.81 -2.03
N ARG A 60 5.55 -0.93 -1.35
CA ARG A 60 6.67 -1.77 -1.82
C ARG A 60 6.26 -3.23 -1.98
N ARG A 61 5.49 -3.77 -1.02
CA ARG A 61 4.99 -5.15 -1.10
C ARG A 61 3.98 -5.31 -2.25
N LEU A 62 3.07 -4.36 -2.42
CA LEU A 62 2.09 -4.36 -3.51
C LEU A 62 2.76 -4.29 -4.88
N LEU A 63 3.79 -3.45 -5.04
CA LEU A 63 4.59 -3.40 -6.27
C LEU A 63 5.27 -4.74 -6.54
N ALA A 64 5.89 -5.36 -5.52
CA ALA A 64 6.52 -6.67 -5.68
C ALA A 64 5.52 -7.77 -6.07
N LEU A 65 4.29 -7.70 -5.55
CA LEU A 65 3.23 -8.66 -5.85
C LEU A 65 2.63 -8.43 -7.23
N TYR A 66 2.28 -7.20 -7.61
CA TYR A 66 1.40 -6.95 -8.75
C TYR A 66 2.07 -6.35 -9.98
N ALA A 67 3.17 -5.61 -9.83
CA ALA A 67 3.86 -5.02 -10.97
C ALA A 67 4.37 -6.05 -11.99
N PRO A 68 4.78 -7.29 -11.62
CA PRO A 68 5.13 -8.32 -12.61
C PRO A 68 3.99 -8.71 -13.56
N TYR A 69 2.73 -8.55 -13.16
CA TYR A 69 1.57 -8.91 -13.97
C TYR A 69 1.08 -7.77 -14.88
N GLY A 70 1.07 -6.53 -14.38
CA GLY A 70 0.66 -5.35 -15.15
C GLY A 70 1.80 -4.71 -15.96
N GLY A 71 3.05 -4.91 -15.55
CA GLY A 71 4.21 -4.25 -16.11
C GLY A 71 4.42 -2.81 -15.60
N PRO A 72 5.57 -2.20 -15.90
CA PRO A 72 5.97 -0.88 -15.38
C PRO A 72 5.09 0.28 -15.87
N SER A 73 4.41 0.10 -17.01
CA SER A 73 3.54 1.13 -17.61
C SER A 73 2.08 1.01 -17.18
N HIS A 74 1.72 0.02 -16.36
CA HIS A 74 0.36 -0.09 -15.85
C HIS A 74 0.02 1.13 -14.97
N PRO A 75 -1.14 1.78 -15.14
CA PRO A 75 -1.49 2.99 -14.40
C PRO A 75 -1.37 2.84 -12.88
N MET A 76 -1.81 1.70 -12.32
CA MET A 76 -1.63 1.46 -10.88
C MET A 76 -0.16 1.27 -10.49
N THR A 77 0.68 0.69 -11.35
CA THR A 77 2.13 0.57 -11.05
C THR A 77 2.79 1.94 -10.98
N VAL A 78 2.44 2.83 -11.91
CA VAL A 78 2.96 4.21 -11.91
C VAL A 78 2.50 4.96 -10.66
N VAL A 79 1.20 4.90 -10.32
CA VAL A 79 0.67 5.57 -9.12
C VAL A 79 1.33 5.06 -7.83
N LEU A 80 1.56 3.75 -7.71
CA LEU A 80 2.28 3.19 -6.55
C LEU A 80 3.73 3.70 -6.50
N GLN A 81 4.43 3.81 -7.63
CA GLN A 81 5.78 4.38 -7.68
C GLN A 81 5.79 5.87 -7.31
N GLU A 82 4.85 6.66 -7.84
CA GLU A 82 4.65 8.08 -7.49
C GLU A 82 4.42 8.23 -5.98
N GLY A 83 3.55 7.40 -5.40
CA GLY A 83 3.26 7.40 -3.97
C GLY A 83 4.49 7.10 -3.10
N LEU A 84 5.43 6.28 -3.56
CA LEU A 84 6.71 6.09 -2.84
C LEU A 84 7.59 7.35 -2.86
N GLY A 85 7.59 8.09 -3.97
CA GLY A 85 8.33 9.35 -4.10
C GLY A 85 7.75 10.44 -3.21
N GLU A 86 6.45 10.68 -3.28
CA GLU A 86 5.78 11.70 -2.47
C GLU A 86 5.92 11.44 -0.96
N LEU A 87 5.79 10.18 -0.52
CA LEU A 87 5.96 9.83 0.89
C LEU A 87 7.42 9.90 1.36
N ALA A 88 8.39 9.85 0.46
CA ALA A 88 9.80 10.08 0.78
C ALA A 88 10.12 11.58 0.89
N GLU A 89 9.42 12.42 0.13
CA GLU A 89 9.61 13.88 0.09
C GLU A 89 8.73 14.65 1.09
N ALA A 90 7.65 14.04 1.61
CA ALA A 90 6.77 14.68 2.57
C ALA A 90 7.55 15.13 3.83
N PRO A 91 7.56 16.44 4.16
CA PRO A 91 8.33 16.94 5.28
C PRO A 91 7.77 16.36 6.58
N HIS A 92 8.62 15.61 7.28
CA HIS A 92 8.40 15.12 8.64
C HIS A 92 7.82 16.27 9.48
N ARG A 93 6.61 16.10 10.03
CA ARG A 93 5.90 17.14 10.78
C ARG A 93 6.87 17.75 11.80
N ARG A 94 7.26 19.01 11.59
CA ARG A 94 7.81 19.84 12.67
C ARG A 94 6.68 20.01 13.67
N GLY A 95 6.66 19.12 14.66
CA GLY A 95 5.77 19.22 15.80
C GLY A 95 5.88 20.62 16.38
N GLY A 96 4.72 21.21 16.69
CA GLY A 96 4.65 22.44 17.47
C GLY A 96 5.39 22.24 18.79
N SER A 97 6.62 22.72 18.87
CA SER A 97 7.35 22.83 20.12
C SER A 97 8.18 24.10 20.10
N ARG A 98 7.48 25.23 20.13
CA ARG A 98 7.94 26.48 20.75
C ARG A 98 6.76 27.38 21.10
N ALA A 99 5.78 26.79 21.79
CA ALA A 99 5.19 27.50 22.91
C ALA A 99 6.26 27.53 24.00
N ARG A 100 6.87 28.70 24.23
CA ARG A 100 7.36 29.20 25.53
C ARG A 100 7.96 30.61 25.33
N ARG A 101 7.26 31.56 25.96
CA ARG A 101 7.56 32.95 26.40
C ARG A 101 9.06 33.33 26.55
N PRO A 102 9.43 34.62 26.50
CA PRO A 102 8.97 35.70 27.40
C PRO A 102 7.80 36.52 26.88
#